data_AF-A0A3D3S3F9-F1
#
_entry.id   AF-A0A3D3S3F9-F1
#
_cell.length_a   1.000
_cell.length_b   1.000
_cell.length_c   1.000
_cell.angle_alpha   90.00
_cell.angle_beta   90.00
_cell.angle_gamma   90.00
#
_symmetry.space_group_name_H-M   'P 1'
#
loop_
_entity.id
_entity.type
_entity.pdbx_description
1 polymer ?
#
loop_
_entity_poly.entity_id
_entity_poly.type
_entity_poly.pdbx_seq_one_letter_code
_entity_poly.pdbx_strand_id
1 'polypeptide(L)'
;APQAIPTGGLPAPQATAADAANSGLAAALQTAAPSQQSLALGLRWDALNAVAVKFEYQHVDLESDSTGRFGNVQPAFQPGGDADLFSVTVDFVF
;
A
#
# COMPACT_ATOMS: atom_id res chain seq x y z
N ALA A 1 6.71 -11.83 10.08
CA ALA A 1 7.02 -10.63 10.89
C ALA A 1 8.53 -10.37 10.85
N PRO A 2 8.99 -9.11 10.81
CA PRO A 2 10.41 -8.78 10.88
C PRO A 2 11.02 -9.32 12.19
N GLN A 3 12.28 -9.76 12.14
CA GLN A 3 12.97 -10.28 13.32
C GLN A 3 13.23 -9.14 14.31
N ALA A 4 12.61 -9.25 15.49
CA ALA A 4 12.79 -8.31 16.59
C ALA A 4 14.07 -8.63 17.38
N ILE A 5 14.61 -7.62 18.08
CA ILE A 5 15.73 -7.81 19.01
C ILE A 5 15.20 -8.57 20.24
N PRO A 6 15.83 -9.67 20.69
CA PRO A 6 15.43 -10.38 21.89
C PRO A 6 15.58 -9.49 23.14
N THR A 7 14.53 -9.39 23.96
CA THR A 7 14.55 -8.61 25.21
C THR A 7 14.79 -9.46 26.46
N GLY A 8 14.79 -10.79 26.31
CA GLY A 8 15.07 -11.72 27.39
C GLY A 8 16.46 -11.52 28.00
N GLY A 9 16.52 -11.31 29.32
CA GLY A 9 17.77 -11.13 30.06
C GLY A 9 18.26 -9.69 30.19
N LEU A 10 17.55 -8.71 29.60
CA LEU A 10 17.84 -7.29 29.81
C LEU A 10 17.29 -6.81 31.17
N PRO A 11 17.96 -5.87 31.86
CA PRO A 11 17.35 -5.21 33.01
C PRO A 11 16.12 -4.40 32.55
N ALA A 12 15.14 -4.22 33.45
CA ALA A 12 13.81 -3.73 33.11
C ALA A 12 13.78 -2.43 32.27
N PRO A 13 14.59 -1.39 32.55
CA PRO A 13 14.60 -0.17 31.73
C PRO A 13 15.02 -0.42 30.28
N GLN A 14 16.00 -1.30 30.05
CA GLN A 14 16.49 -1.64 28.73
C GLN A 14 15.51 -2.52 27.97
N ALA A 15 14.82 -3.44 28.65
CA ALA A 15 13.77 -4.26 28.05
C ALA A 15 12.64 -3.38 27.49
N THR A 16 12.13 -2.43 28.29
CA THR A 16 11.08 -1.49 27.85
C THR A 16 11.53 -0.65 26.65
N ALA A 17 12.77 -0.15 26.66
CA ALA A 17 13.30 0.62 25.54
C ALA A 17 13.44 -0.21 24.26
N ALA A 18 13.87 -1.47 24.39
CA ALA A 18 13.98 -2.39 23.26
C ALA A 18 12.61 -2.78 22.68
N ASP A 19 11.59 -2.97 23.52
CA ASP A 19 10.21 -3.20 23.05
C ASP A 19 9.64 -1.99 22.30
N ALA A 20 9.89 -0.78 22.81
CA ALA A 20 9.53 0.46 22.11
C ALA A 20 10.25 0.61 20.76
N ALA A 21 11.54 0.26 20.69
CA ALA A 21 12.30 0.26 19.45
C ALA A 21 11.81 -0.80 18.46
N ASN A 22 11.54 -2.02 18.94
CA ASN A 22 11.01 -3.12 18.13
C ASN A 22 9.65 -2.78 17.51
N SER A 23 8.73 -2.19 18.30
CA SER A 23 7.43 -1.75 17.81
C SER A 23 7.54 -0.61 16.79
N GLY A 24 8.38 0.39 17.05
CA GLY A 24 8.64 1.48 16.11
C GLY A 24 9.26 0.99 14.79
N LEU A 25 10.21 0.06 14.87
CA LEU A 25 10.82 -0.57 13.70
C LEU A 25 9.82 -1.42 12.91
N ALA A 26 8.98 -2.21 13.59
CA ALA A 26 7.95 -3.01 12.94
C ALA A 26 6.97 -2.12 12.14
N ALA A 27 6.52 -1.01 12.72
CA ALA A 27 5.68 -0.04 12.04
C ALA A 27 6.40 0.63 10.84
N ALA A 28 7.67 1.00 11.01
CA ALA A 28 8.47 1.57 9.92
C ALA A 28 8.69 0.57 8.77
N LEU A 29 8.89 -0.71 9.06
CA LEU A 29 9.06 -1.74 8.03
C LEU A 29 7.76 -2.07 7.30
N GLN A 30 6.62 -2.09 8.00
CA GLN A 30 5.30 -2.27 7.37
C GLN A 30 5.00 -1.17 6.34
N THR A 31 5.45 0.06 6.61
CA THR A 31 5.30 1.20 5.68
C THR A 31 6.36 1.20 4.58
N ALA A 32 7.60 0.80 4.87
CA ALA A 32 8.70 0.80 3.91
C ALA A 32 8.66 -0.38 2.90
N ALA A 33 8.02 -1.49 3.26
CA ALA A 33 7.88 -2.68 2.42
C ALA A 33 6.39 -2.95 2.13
N PRO A 34 5.74 -2.13 1.30
CA PRO A 34 4.32 -2.29 1.00
C PRO A 34 4.07 -3.60 0.26
N SER A 35 3.14 -4.41 0.78
CA SER A 35 2.73 -5.67 0.19
C SER A 35 1.30 -5.52 -0.34
N GLN A 36 1.13 -5.80 -1.63
CA GLN A 36 -0.17 -5.77 -2.29
C GLN A 36 -0.15 -6.65 -3.53
N GLN A 37 -1.31 -7.17 -3.89
CA GLN A 37 -1.57 -7.80 -5.17
C GLN A 37 -2.60 -6.95 -5.91
N SER A 38 -2.50 -6.89 -7.24
CA SER A 38 -3.50 -6.15 -8.02
C SER A 38 -3.80 -6.81 -9.36
N LEU A 39 -5.05 -6.67 -9.76
CA LEU A 39 -5.56 -7.04 -11.07
C LEU A 39 -6.06 -5.78 -11.76
N ALA A 40 -5.57 -5.50 -12.95
CA ALA A 40 -6.00 -4.35 -13.74
C ALA A 40 -6.59 -4.81 -15.08
N LEU A 41 -7.71 -4.19 -15.45
CA LEU A 41 -8.40 -4.36 -16.73
C LEU A 41 -8.52 -2.99 -17.39
N GLY A 42 -7.99 -2.88 -18.61
CA GLY A 42 -7.98 -1.63 -19.36
C GLY A 42 -8.61 -1.78 -20.74
N LEU A 43 -9.38 -0.78 -21.16
CA LEU A 43 -9.90 -0.62 -22.51
C LEU A 43 -9.45 0.72 -23.06
N ARG A 44 -8.91 0.71 -24.29
CA ARG A 44 -8.68 1.91 -25.08
C ARG A 44 -9.56 1.88 -26.32
N TRP A 45 -10.22 2.99 -26.60
CA TRP A 45 -11.01 3.19 -27.80
C TRP A 45 -10.56 4.46 -28.52
N ASP A 46 -10.04 4.32 -29.73
CA ASP A 46 -9.79 5.46 -30.62
C ASP A 46 -11.13 5.94 -31.19
N ALA A 47 -11.75 6.89 -30.50
CA ALA A 47 -13.11 7.34 -30.76
C ALA A 47 -13.20 8.24 -32.01
N LEU A 48 -12.17 9.05 -32.28
CA LEU A 48 -12.06 9.93 -33.44
C LEU A 48 -10.60 9.99 -33.91
N ASN A 49 -10.36 10.56 -35.10
CA ASN A 49 -9.00 10.97 -35.47
C ASN A 49 -8.45 11.89 -34.38
N ALA A 50 -7.25 11.56 -33.89
CA ALA A 50 -6.57 12.27 -32.81
C ALA A 50 -7.26 12.25 -31.43
N VAL A 51 -8.33 11.46 -31.21
CA VAL A 51 -8.98 11.34 -29.89
C VAL A 51 -9.13 9.88 -29.48
N ALA A 52 -8.62 9.54 -28.31
CA ALA A 52 -8.82 8.23 -27.70
C ALA A 52 -9.38 8.34 -26.29
N VAL A 53 -10.28 7.44 -25.94
CA VAL A 53 -10.83 7.30 -24.60
C VAL A 53 -10.25 6.04 -23.97
N LYS A 54 -9.79 6.14 -22.72
CA LYS A 54 -9.29 5.02 -21.94
C LYS A 54 -10.18 4.82 -20.72
N PHE A 55 -10.54 3.57 -20.47
CA PHE A 55 -11.21 3.12 -19.27
C PHE A 55 -10.28 2.12 -18.58
N GLU A 56 -10.12 2.27 -17.27
CA GLU A 56 -9.31 1.36 -16.46
C GLU A 56 -10.06 1.02 -15.18
N TYR A 57 -10.10 -0.25 -14.86
CA TYR A 57 -10.54 -0.78 -13.57
C TYR A 57 -9.38 -1.53 -12.95
N GLN A 58 -9.12 -1.26 -11.67
CA GLN A 58 -8.10 -1.96 -10.91
C GLN A 58 -8.69 -2.42 -9.57
N HIS A 59 -8.54 -3.71 -9.29
CA HIS A 59 -8.76 -4.29 -7.98
C HIS A 59 -7.41 -4.44 -7.29
N VAL A 60 -7.29 -3.96 -6.06
CA VAL A 60 -6.09 -4.01 -5.23
C VAL A 60 -6.41 -4.75 -3.94
N ASP A 61 -5.75 -5.88 -3.70
CA ASP A 61 -5.74 -6.59 -2.43
C ASP A 61 -4.52 -6.11 -1.64
N LEU A 62 -4.78 -5.45 -0.52
CA LEU A 62 -3.78 -5.07 0.46
C LEU A 62 -3.58 -6.28 1.39
N GLU A 63 -2.42 -6.92 1.28
CA GLU A 63 -2.10 -8.06 2.14
C GLU A 63 -2.18 -7.65 3.63
N SER A 64 -2.42 -8.62 4.51
CA SER A 64 -2.67 -8.37 5.93
C SER A 64 -1.62 -7.45 6.56
N ASP A 65 -2.09 -6.49 7.36
CA ASP A 65 -1.27 -5.50 8.04
C ASP A 65 -0.46 -4.57 7.10
N SER A 66 -0.80 -4.50 5.81
CA SER A 66 -0.17 -3.58 4.85
C SER A 66 -1.07 -2.42 4.46
N THR A 67 -0.49 -1.23 4.31
CA THR A 67 -1.16 -0.08 3.68
C THR A 67 -1.07 -0.13 2.15
N GLY A 68 -0.42 -1.16 1.60
CA GLY A 68 -0.02 -1.21 0.20
C GLY A 68 0.76 0.03 -0.22
N ARG A 69 0.68 0.37 -1.51
CA ARG A 69 1.42 1.50 -2.10
C ARG A 69 0.66 2.83 -2.04
N PHE A 70 -0.34 2.97 -1.17
CA PHE A 70 -1.09 4.20 -1.04
C PHE A 70 -0.23 5.32 -0.45
N GLY A 71 -0.04 6.41 -1.19
CA GLY A 71 0.81 7.52 -0.77
C GLY A 71 0.15 8.51 0.20
N ASN A 72 -1.18 8.47 0.34
CA ASN A 72 -1.94 9.38 1.21
C ASN A 72 -2.96 8.60 2.05
N VAL A 73 -2.45 7.92 3.07
CA VAL A 73 -3.25 7.14 4.01
C VAL A 73 -3.88 8.08 5.04
N GLN A 74 -5.21 8.04 5.18
CA GLN A 74 -5.94 8.89 6.13
C GLN A 74 -5.90 8.32 7.56
N PRO A 75 -6.06 9.14 8.62
CA PRO A 75 -5.95 8.68 10.01
C PRO A 75 -6.90 7.54 10.40
N ALA A 76 -8.03 7.39 9.69
CA ALA A 76 -9.02 6.35 9.92
C ALA A 76 -8.82 5.10 9.04
N PHE A 77 -7.76 5.04 8.23
CA PHE A 77 -7.47 3.90 7.36
C PHE A 77 -7.03 2.69 8.18
N GLN A 78 -7.59 1.53 7.88
CA GLN A 78 -7.17 0.25 8.44
C GLN A 78 -6.29 -0.49 7.41
N PRO A 79 -5.08 -0.93 7.80
CA PRO A 79 -4.25 -1.79 6.95
C PRO A 79 -4.95 -3.11 6.58
N GLY A 80 -4.64 -3.61 5.39
CA GLY A 80 -5.26 -4.79 4.80
C GLY A 80 -6.58 -4.50 4.06
N GLY A 81 -7.19 -5.56 3.53
CA GLY A 81 -8.47 -5.49 2.81
C GLY A 81 -8.31 -5.06 1.35
N ASP A 82 -9.43 -4.73 0.71
CA ASP A 82 -9.46 -4.51 -0.73
C ASP A 82 -9.82 -3.07 -1.10
N ALA A 83 -9.33 -2.61 -2.26
CA ALA A 83 -9.68 -1.33 -2.86
C ALA A 83 -9.94 -1.49 -4.36
N ASP A 84 -11.05 -0.90 -4.81
CA ASP A 84 -11.43 -0.84 -6.23
C ASP A 84 -11.22 0.59 -6.77
N LEU A 85 -10.46 0.70 -7.86
CA LEU A 85 -10.20 1.96 -8.54
C LEU A 85 -10.77 1.94 -9.96
N PHE A 86 -11.50 3.00 -10.30
CA PHE A 86 -12.02 3.23 -11.64
C PHE A 86 -11.44 4.53 -12.19
N SER A 87 -10.95 4.50 -13.42
CA SER A 87 -10.40 5.65 -14.11
C SER A 87 -10.95 5.76 -15.53
N VAL A 88 -11.20 7.00 -15.95
CA VAL A 88 -11.55 7.35 -17.32
C VAL A 88 -10.68 8.52 -17.75
N THR A 89 -10.08 8.43 -18.94
CA THR A 89 -9.20 9.47 -19.47
C THR A 89 -9.48 9.68 -20.96
N VAL A 90 -9.27 10.91 -21.43
CA VAL A 90 -9.35 11.26 -22.86
C VAL A 90 -7.99 11.80 -23.29
N ASP A 91 -7.38 11.14 -24.27
CA ASP A 91 -6.11 11.53 -24.87
C ASP A 91 -6.38 12.25 -26.20
N PHE A 92 -5.77 13.43 -26.37
CA PHE A 92 -5.73 14.14 -27.65
C PHE A 92 -4.31 14.07 -28.22
N VAL A 93 -4.14 13.56 -29.44
CA VAL A 93 -2.84 13.38 -30.11
C VAL A 93 -2.70 14.42 -31.22
N PHE A 94 -1.84 15.42 -31.04
CA PHE A 94 -1.60 16.53 -31.97
C PHE A 94 -0.34 16.33 -32.82
#